data_AF-A0A3D1BMN5-F1
#
_entry.id   AF-A0A3D1BMN5-F1
#
_cell.length_a   1.000
_cell.length_b   1.000
_cell.length_c   1.000
_cell.angle_alpha   90.00
_cell.angle_beta   90.00
_cell.angle_gamma   90.00
#
_symmetry.space_group_name_H-M   'P 1'
#
loop_
_entity.id
_entity.type
_entity.pdbx_description
1 polymer ?
#
loop_
_entity_poly.entity_id
_entity_poly.type
_entity_poly.pdbx_seq_one_letter_code
_entity_poly.pdbx_strand_id
1 'polypeptide(L)' 'MIPTDARILSELDSRELQSHKISHKSGREVFLFNATPMDISATAIRRLVRNGVSIKYLLPDTVESYIIFNKLYKS' A
#
# COMPACT_ATOMS: atom_id res chain seq x y z
N MET A 1 -14.39 -10.35 14.03
CA MET A 1 -14.85 -9.01 13.60
C MET A 1 -14.20 -8.00 14.52
N ILE A 2 -13.39 -7.10 13.96
CA ILE A 2 -12.86 -5.95 14.72
C ILE A 2 -14.05 -5.01 14.93
N PRO A 3 -14.44 -4.68 16.17
CA PRO A 3 -15.47 -3.68 16.38
C PRO A 3 -14.88 -2.33 16.00
N THR A 4 -15.29 -1.78 14.86
CA THR A 4 -14.93 -0.44 14.43
C THR A 4 -16.19 0.32 14.09
N ASP A 5 -16.36 1.50 14.67
CA ASP A 5 -17.46 2.41 14.36
C ASP A 5 -17.22 3.01 12.96
N ALA A 6 -18.25 2.96 12.10
CA ALA A 6 -18.19 3.56 10.76
C ALA A 6 -17.86 5.06 10.81
N ARG A 7 -18.25 5.75 11.89
CA ARG A 7 -17.88 7.15 12.14
C ARG A 7 -16.37 7.34 12.19
N ILE A 8 -15.66 6.47 12.90
CA ILE A 8 -14.20 6.56 13.06
C ILE A 8 -13.51 6.38 11.70
N LEU A 9 -14.00 5.47 10.86
CA LEU A 9 -13.48 5.28 9.51
C LEU A 9 -13.69 6.55 8.66
N SER A 10 -14.88 7.14 8.72
CA SER A 10 -15.16 8.39 8.02
C SER A 10 -14.27 9.55 8.47
N GLU A 11 -14.02 9.68 9.77
CA GLU A 11 -13.13 10.72 10.34
C GLU A 11 -11.66 10.50 9.94
N LEU A 12 -11.21 9.25 9.82
CA LEU A 12 -9.88 8.91 9.30
C LEU A 12 -9.76 9.24 7.82
N ASP A 13 -10.78 8.93 7.02
CA ASP A 13 -10.79 9.20 5.58
C ASP A 13 -10.84 10.71 5.28
N SER A 14 -11.63 11.48 6.05
CA SER A 14 -11.69 12.95 5.98
C SER A 14 -10.44 13.65 6.54
N ARG A 15 -9.53 12.88 7.17
CA ARG A 15 -8.32 13.37 7.86
C ARG A 15 -8.61 14.25 9.10
N GLU A 16 -9.84 14.23 9.60
CA GLU A 16 -10.22 14.86 10.87
C GLU A 16 -9.62 14.08 12.06
N LEU A 17 -9.43 12.78 11.89
CA LEU A 17 -8.70 11.92 12.80
C LEU A 17 -7.42 11.41 12.12
N GLN A 18 -6.28 11.51 12.81
CA GLN A 18 -5.00 11.05 12.27
C GLN A 18 -4.76 9.55 12.51
N SER A 19 -5.15 9.05 13.68
CA SER A 19 -5.03 7.64 14.03
C SER A 19 -6.02 7.24 15.11
N HIS A 20 -6.33 5.95 15.17
CA HIS A 20 -7.22 5.34 16.16
C HIS A 20 -6.70 3.94 16.54
N LYS A 21 -6.80 3.59 17.83
CA LYS A 21 -6.34 2.32 18.36
C LYS A 21 -7.51 1.47 18.84
N ILE A 22 -7.55 0.21 18.42
CA ILE A 22 -8.58 -0.77 18.81
C ILE A 22 -7.93 -1.96 19.50
N SER A 23 -8.41 -2.29 20.69
CA SER A 23 -8.02 -3.51 21.39
C SER A 23 -8.88 -4.68 20.90
N HIS A 24 -8.25 -5.65 20.24
CA HIS A 24 -8.92 -6.87 19.77
C HIS A 24 -9.05 -7.89 20.90
N LYS A 25 -10.12 -8.69 20.89
CA LYS A 25 -10.38 -9.74 21.90
C LYS A 25 -9.26 -10.77 22.06
N SER A 26 -8.40 -10.91 21.06
CA SER A 26 -7.21 -11.77 21.15
C SER A 26 -6.05 -11.18 21.97
N GLY A 27 -6.23 -10.02 22.61
CA GLY A 27 -5.15 -9.29 23.29
C GLY A 27 -4.18 -8.57 22.35
N ARG A 28 -4.51 -8.50 21.04
CA ARG A 28 -3.71 -7.77 20.04
C ARG A 28 -4.28 -6.38 19.85
N GLU A 29 -3.43 -5.46 19.44
CA GLU A 29 -3.81 -4.08 19.16
C GLU A 29 -3.86 -3.84 17.65
N VAL A 30 -4.87 -3.11 17.20
CA VAL A 30 -5.03 -2.69 15.81
C VAL A 30 -4.91 -1.17 15.77
N PHE A 31 -4.02 -0.67 14.93
CA PHE A 31 -3.82 0.75 14.71
C PHE A 31 -4.35 1.13 13.34
N LEU A 32 -5.34 2.00 13.31
CA LEU A 32 -5.85 2.63 12.11
C LEU A 32 -5.20 4.00 12.02
N PHE A 33 -4.72 4.37 10.84
CA PHE A 33 -4.14 5.69 10.61
C PHE A 33 -4.37 6.07 9.16
N ASN A 34 -4.47 7.36 8.91
CA ASN A 34 -4.54 7.86 7.56
C ASN A 34 -3.13 7.79 6.93
N ALA A 35 -3.02 7.11 5.79
CA ALA A 35 -1.82 7.10 4.97
C ALA A 35 -2.10 7.81 3.64
N THR A 36 -1.08 8.44 3.05
CA THR A 36 -1.19 8.99 1.70
C THR A 36 -1.45 7.83 0.72
N PRO A 37 -2.59 7.81 0.02
CA PRO A 37 -2.88 6.76 -0.93
C PRO A 37 -1.92 6.88 -2.12
N MET A 38 -1.31 5.75 -2.48
CA MET A 38 -0.52 5.64 -3.71
C MET A 38 -1.17 4.59 -4.60
N ASP A 39 -1.53 4.97 -5.83
CA ASP A 39 -2.07 4.04 -6.83
C ASP A 39 -0.95 3.21 -7.47
N ILE A 40 -0.27 2.42 -6.63
CA ILE A 40 0.85 1.58 -7.01
C ILE A 40 0.63 0.22 -6.36
N SER A 41 0.75 -0.85 -7.14
CA SER A 41 0.72 -2.22 -6.62
C SER A 41 1.77 -3.09 -7.31
N ALA A 42 2.27 -4.08 -6.57
CA ALA A 42 3.24 -5.02 -7.12
C ALA A 42 2.69 -5.79 -8.34
N THR A 43 1.38 -6.08 -8.34
CA THR A 43 0.71 -6.71 -9.49
C THR A 43 0.70 -5.81 -10.72
N ALA A 44 0.39 -4.52 -10.55
CA ALA A 44 0.45 -3.55 -11.65
C ALA A 44 1.88 -3.40 -12.19
N ILE A 45 2.88 -3.28 -11.30
CA ILE A 45 4.30 -3.18 -11.68
C ILE A 45 4.74 -4.39 -12.50
N ARG A 46 4.52 -5.63 -12.01
CA ARG A 46 4.92 -6.84 -12.74
C ARG A 46 4.25 -6.94 -14.11
N ARG A 47 2.98 -6.51 -14.23
CA ARG A 47 2.27 -6.45 -15.51
C ARG A 47 2.90 -5.44 -16.47
N LEU A 48 3.26 -4.24 -16.00
CA LEU A 48 3.94 -3.23 -16.81
C LEU A 48 5.29 -3.75 -17.32
N VAL A 49 6.09 -4.36 -16.44
CA VAL A 49 7.39 -4.96 -16.81
C VAL A 49 7.23 -6.05 -17.87
N ARG A 50 6.28 -6.97 -17.67
CA ARG A 50 5.97 -8.03 -18.65
C ARG A 50 5.62 -7.47 -20.02
N ASN A 51 4.86 -6.36 -20.03
CA ASN A 51 4.42 -5.70 -21.26
C ASN A 51 5.47 -4.76 -21.86
N GLY A 52 6.69 -4.68 -21.28
CA GLY A 52 7.74 -3.78 -21.76
C GLY A 52 7.45 -2.30 -21.53
N VAL A 53 6.51 -1.97 -20.64
CA VAL A 53 6.16 -0.59 -20.29
C VAL A 53 7.09 -0.09 -19.18
N SER A 54 7.53 1.17 -19.29
CA SER A 54 8.38 1.79 -18.28
C SER A 54 7.68 1.83 -16.91
N ILE A 55 8.45 1.54 -15.87
CA ILE A 55 8.02 1.64 -14.46
C ILE A 55 8.74 2.78 -13.72
N LYS A 56 9.32 3.72 -14.47
CA LYS A 56 10.08 4.85 -13.92
C LYS A 56 9.21 5.63 -12.94
N TYR A 57 9.79 6.00 -11.80
CA TYR A 57 9.13 6.72 -10.70
C TYR A 57 8.08 5.93 -9.91
N LEU A 58 7.77 4.67 -10.28
CA LEU A 58 6.87 3.81 -9.48
C LEU A 58 7.60 3.06 -8.36
N LEU A 59 8.93 3.09 -8.39
CA LEU A 59 9.82 2.40 -7.47
C LEU A 59 11.04 3.29 -7.20
N PRO A 60 11.79 3.03 -6.11
CA PRO A 60 13.14 3.56 -5.97
C PRO A 60 14.01 3.16 -7.16
N ASP A 61 14.85 4.08 -7.65
CA ASP A 61 15.70 3.89 -8.84
C ASP A 61 16.58 2.63 -8.77
N THR A 62 17.05 2.28 -7.56
CA THR A 62 17.87 1.09 -7.32
C THR A 62 17.09 -0.21 -7.54
N VAL A 63 15.79 -0.22 -7.20
CA VAL A 63 14.90 -1.38 -7.39
C VAL A 63 14.51 -1.53 -8.86
N GLU A 64 14.19 -0.42 -9.53
CA GLU A 64 13.95 -0.41 -10.98
C GLU A 64 15.18 -0.97 -11.73
N SER A 65 16.37 -0.45 -11.42
CA SER A 65 17.63 -0.90 -12.02
C SER A 65 17.86 -2.39 -11.82
N TYR A 66 17.59 -2.90 -10.61
CA TYR A 66 17.74 -4.32 -10.30
C TYR A 66 16.78 -5.20 -11.11
N ILE A 67 15.52 -4.80 -11.27
CA ILE A 67 14.53 -5.51 -12.08
C ILE A 67 14.96 -5.58 -13.55
N ILE A 68 15.42 -4.45 -14.10
CA ILE A 68 15.86 -4.34 -15.50
C ILE A 68 17.10 -5.21 -15.73
N PHE A 69 18.12 -5.08 -14.88
CA PHE A 69 19.38 -5.81 -15.00
C PHE A 69 19.19 -7.32 -14.93
N ASN A 70 18.42 -7.80 -13.94
CA ASN A 70 18.15 -9.23 -13.74
C ASN A 70 17.01 -9.77 -14.60
N LYS A 71 16.39 -8.94 -15.45
CA LYS A 71 15.28 -9.31 -16.34
C LYS A 71 14.10 -9.97 -15.60
N LEU A 72 13.80 -9.50 -14.38
CA LEU A 72 12.71 -10.05 -13.58
C LEU A 72 11.36 -9.75 -14.24
N TYR A 73 10.39 -10.64 -14.05
CA TYR A 73 8.98 -10.47 -14.46
C TYR A 73 8.74 -10.35 -15.98
N LYS A 74 9.69 -10.77 -16.83
CA LYS A 74 9.57 -10.74 -18.30
C LYS A 74 8.82 -11.93 -18.92
N SER A 75 8.41 -12.91 -18.12
CA SER A 75 7.67 -14.11 -18.52
C SER A 75 6.17 -14.03 -18.25
#